data_AF-A0A9P6PLN1-F1
#
_entry.id   AF-A0A9P6PLN1-F1
#
_cell.length_a   1.000
_cell.length_b   1.000
_cell.length_c   1.000
_cell.angle_alpha   90.00
_cell.angle_beta   90.00
_cell.angle_gamma   90.00
#
_symmetry.space_group_name_H-M   'P 1'
#
loop_
_entity.id
_entity.type
_entity.pdbx_description
1 polymer ?
#
loop_
_entity_poly.entity_id
_entity_poly.type
_entity_poly.pdbx_seq_one_letter_code
_entity_poly.pdbx_strand_id
1 'polypeptide(L)'
;MEEMAKHEFIGLEDVDLAKRWVRDLQSVGYVFPKVKRYSPKTHAALVAKHEEPRLHSQTDRRVSNEALRQCQVEETEQGSGTAAVAKVPRIQITPTPKKDLYSTVFKNTLLVVNFNHPDYGALESFLAIYKGYFPNIKIYGPKVPDHLKDIVTEISYDKGYTSYRNIADAIDKYPDYDGYLYTNDDTLLNVYQLAELDQDKIWKMVPDRVEDVHDLTKAPPDSWPHWKNLRTMDMWNDPTSFTTEQRERIAKFSNVEGQANVRAFADGVYVPGRVSKELAEVLRKFLKYEVFLEVGLGLALIAVEPTENWVSWNET
;
A
#
# COMPACT_ATOMS: atom_id res chain seq x y z
N MET A 1 -9.45 16.85 13.50
CA MET A 1 -10.36 16.07 12.65
C MET A 1 -11.72 16.74 12.53
N GLU A 2 -12.65 16.63 13.50
CA GLU A 2 -13.99 17.26 13.35
C GLU A 2 -13.93 18.76 13.05
N GLU A 3 -13.05 19.49 13.74
CA GLU A 3 -12.86 20.92 13.47
C GLU A 3 -12.27 21.18 12.07
N MET A 4 -11.39 20.30 11.57
CA MET A 4 -10.84 20.41 10.23
C MET A 4 -11.91 20.17 9.15
N ALA A 5 -12.84 19.25 9.40
CA ALA A 5 -13.97 19.02 8.51
C ALA A 5 -14.97 20.18 8.49
N LYS A 6 -15.21 20.85 9.63
CA LYS A 6 -16.03 22.08 9.67
C LYS A 6 -15.45 23.20 8.81
N HIS A 7 -14.12 23.25 8.68
CA HIS A 7 -13.42 24.21 7.84
C HIS A 7 -13.06 23.64 6.46
N GLU A 8 -13.71 22.54 6.04
CA GLU A 8 -13.58 21.92 4.71
C GLU A 8 -12.15 21.51 4.33
N PHE A 9 -11.25 21.35 5.30
CA PHE A 9 -9.89 20.86 5.04
C PHE A 9 -9.85 19.34 4.77
N ILE A 10 -10.84 18.61 5.27
CA ILE A 10 -11.03 17.17 5.09
C ILE A 10 -12.54 16.87 5.04
N GLY A 11 -12.93 15.74 4.45
CA GLY A 11 -14.30 15.27 4.45
C GLY A 11 -14.76 14.73 5.81
N LEU A 12 -16.07 14.58 5.99
CA LEU A 12 -16.61 13.89 7.19
C LEU A 12 -16.22 12.41 7.21
N GLU A 13 -16.07 11.80 6.05
CA GLU A 13 -15.61 10.42 5.90
C GLU A 13 -14.17 10.24 6.38
N ASP A 14 -13.28 11.20 6.09
CA ASP A 14 -11.90 11.23 6.61
C ASP A 14 -11.86 11.34 8.14
N VAL A 15 -12.80 12.09 8.72
CA VAL A 15 -12.94 12.18 10.18
C VAL A 15 -13.32 10.83 10.78
N ASP A 16 -14.26 10.13 10.15
CA ASP A 16 -14.71 8.82 10.62
C ASP A 16 -13.65 7.74 10.40
N LEU A 17 -12.93 7.78 9.29
CA LEU A 17 -11.75 6.94 9.04
C LEU A 17 -10.71 7.15 10.14
N ALA A 18 -10.33 8.39 10.43
CA ALA A 18 -9.35 8.65 11.47
C ALA A 18 -9.83 8.26 12.88
N LYS A 19 -11.12 8.41 13.18
CA LYS A 19 -11.70 7.91 14.43
C LYS A 19 -11.61 6.39 14.53
N ARG A 20 -11.90 5.67 13.44
CA ARG A 20 -11.74 4.20 13.38
C ARG A 20 -10.28 3.82 13.58
N TRP A 21 -9.36 4.51 12.91
CA TRP A 21 -7.94 4.29 13.05
C TRP A 21 -7.41 4.52 14.47
N VAL A 22 -7.83 5.61 15.12
CA VAL A 22 -7.49 5.87 16.53
C VAL A 22 -7.97 4.73 17.43
N ARG A 23 -9.17 4.18 17.18
CA ARG A 23 -9.69 3.03 17.92
C ARG A 23 -8.89 1.76 17.64
N ASP A 24 -8.53 1.51 16.38
CA ASP A 24 -7.73 0.33 16.01
C ASP A 24 -6.35 0.39 16.67
N LEU A 25 -5.67 1.54 16.63
CA LEU A 25 -4.43 1.77 17.36
C LEU A 25 -4.57 1.54 18.87
N GLN A 26 -5.60 2.12 19.49
CA GLN A 26 -5.86 1.92 20.91
C GLN A 26 -6.14 0.44 21.25
N SER A 27 -6.82 -0.29 20.35
CA SER A 27 -7.15 -1.70 20.54
C SER A 27 -5.92 -2.61 20.58
N VAL A 28 -4.83 -2.20 19.93
CA VAL A 28 -3.54 -2.90 19.94
C VAL A 28 -2.57 -2.36 21.00
N GLY A 29 -3.07 -1.52 21.92
CA GLY A 29 -2.31 -1.00 23.06
C GLY A 29 -1.44 0.22 22.73
N TYR A 30 -1.65 0.87 21.58
CA TYR A 30 -0.94 2.10 21.25
C TYR A 30 -1.33 3.23 22.22
N VAL A 31 -0.32 3.85 22.83
CA VAL A 31 -0.49 5.02 23.70
C VAL A 31 -0.03 6.26 22.94
N PHE A 32 -0.98 7.12 22.57
CA PHE A 32 -0.65 8.39 21.92
C PHE A 32 0.28 9.23 22.82
N PRO A 33 1.35 9.80 22.26
CA PRO A 33 2.23 10.68 23.03
C PRO A 33 1.42 11.87 23.54
N LYS A 34 1.77 12.36 24.74
CA LYS A 34 1.18 13.59 25.27
C LYS A 34 1.57 14.76 24.36
N VAL A 35 0.66 15.17 23.48
CA VAL A 35 0.84 16.33 22.63
C VAL A 35 0.83 17.56 23.54
N LYS A 36 1.99 18.20 23.72
CA LYS A 36 2.04 19.53 24.33
C LYS A 36 1.41 20.51 23.34
N ARG A 37 0.41 21.28 23.78
CA ARG A 37 -0.21 22.32 22.94
C ARG A 37 0.87 23.21 22.35
N TYR A 38 0.77 23.44 21.05
CA TYR A 38 1.68 24.29 20.29
C TYR A 38 1.82 25.66 20.95
N SER A 39 3.08 26.04 21.24
CA SER A 39 3.45 27.36 21.72
C SER A 39 4.44 27.95 20.71
N PRO A 40 4.13 29.10 20.08
CA PRO A 40 5.02 29.72 19.08
C PRO A 40 6.44 29.99 19.61
N LYS A 41 6.58 30.30 20.91
CA LYS A 41 7.89 30.51 21.56
C LYS A 41 8.70 29.22 21.73
N THR A 42 8.05 28.07 21.75
CA THR A 42 8.68 26.76 21.94
C THR A 42 9.16 26.18 20.60
N HIS A 43 8.53 26.56 19.48
CA HIS A 43 8.90 26.09 18.15
C HIS A 43 10.25 26.64 17.68
N ALA A 44 10.52 27.94 17.89
CA ALA A 44 11.83 28.53 17.56
C ALA A 44 13.01 27.88 18.33
N ALA A 45 12.76 27.39 19.55
CA ALA A 45 13.74 26.67 20.36
C ALA A 45 13.86 25.17 19.99
N LEU A 46 12.81 24.57 19.42
CA LEU A 46 12.77 23.17 18.96
C LEU A 46 13.41 22.99 17.58
N VAL A 47 13.22 23.94 16.65
CA VAL A 47 13.84 23.91 15.31
C VAL A 47 15.36 24.05 15.40
N ALA A 48 15.87 24.80 16.38
CA ALA A 48 17.30 24.90 16.68
C ALA A 48 17.88 23.65 17.39
N LYS A 49 17.01 22.73 17.81
CA LYS A 49 17.35 21.57 18.63
C LYS A 49 16.57 20.35 18.15
N HIS A 50 16.69 20.04 16.86
CA HIS A 50 16.25 18.75 16.34
C HIS A 50 17.09 17.64 16.97
N GLU A 51 16.66 17.17 18.14
CA GLU A 51 16.77 15.74 18.44
C GLU A 51 15.57 15.10 17.74
N GLU A 52 15.87 14.16 16.84
CA GLU A 52 14.91 13.23 16.28
C GLU A 52 14.02 12.64 17.39
N PRO A 53 12.76 12.28 17.10
CA PRO A 53 11.94 11.54 18.04
C PRO A 53 12.68 10.26 18.45
N ARG A 54 13.37 10.30 19.59
CA ARG A 54 13.98 9.11 20.17
C ARG A 54 12.85 8.29 20.77
N LEU A 55 12.57 7.15 20.16
CA LEU A 55 12.10 5.98 20.88
C LEU A 55 12.94 5.90 22.16
N HIS A 56 12.30 5.91 23.33
CA HIS A 56 13.01 5.55 24.55
C HIS A 56 13.54 4.14 24.34
N SER A 57 14.84 4.05 24.03
CA SER A 57 15.62 2.82 24.01
C SER A 57 15.75 2.30 25.43
N GLN A 58 14.65 1.84 25.99
CA GLN A 58 14.73 0.84 27.05
C GLN A 58 14.76 -0.51 26.36
N THR A 59 15.99 -0.94 26.09
CA THR A 59 16.44 -2.31 25.80
C THR A 59 15.77 -3.00 24.62
N ASP A 60 16.54 -3.17 23.53
CA ASP A 60 16.54 -4.32 22.62
C ASP A 60 15.25 -5.16 22.59
N ARG A 61 14.11 -4.53 22.28
CA ARG A 61 12.95 -5.30 21.83
C ARG A 61 13.21 -5.64 20.38
N ARG A 62 14.00 -6.70 20.21
CA ARG A 62 13.83 -7.64 19.10
C ARG A 62 12.35 -7.71 18.78
N VAL A 63 12.00 -7.59 17.50
CA VAL A 63 10.71 -8.05 16.99
C VAL A 63 10.38 -9.33 17.74
N SER A 64 9.25 -9.37 18.45
CA SER A 64 8.98 -10.51 19.31
C SER A 64 9.08 -11.79 18.47
N ASN A 65 9.75 -12.83 18.98
CA ASN A 65 9.86 -14.09 18.26
C ASN A 65 8.47 -14.66 17.86
N GLU A 66 7.42 -14.22 18.57
CA GLU A 66 6.01 -14.46 18.25
C GLU A 66 5.58 -13.80 16.92
N ALA A 67 5.93 -12.53 16.70
CA ALA A 67 5.67 -11.83 15.45
C ALA A 67 6.53 -12.36 14.29
N LEU A 68 7.76 -12.82 14.56
CA LEU A 68 8.64 -13.46 13.57
C LEU A 68 8.15 -14.84 13.13
N ARG A 69 7.61 -15.65 14.07
CA ARG A 69 7.09 -16.99 13.77
C ARG A 69 5.77 -16.98 13.00
N GLN A 70 4.97 -15.92 13.14
CA GLN A 70 3.63 -15.83 12.54
C GLN A 70 3.63 -15.25 11.11
N CYS A 71 4.78 -14.81 10.59
CA CYS A 71 4.97 -14.40 9.19
C CYS A 71 5.45 -15.55 8.29
N GLN A 72 5.71 -16.74 8.85
CA GLN A 72 6.07 -17.93 8.08
C GLN A 72 4.79 -18.62 7.61
N VAL A 73 4.70 -18.89 6.31
CA VAL A 73 3.67 -19.76 5.73
C VAL A 73 3.82 -21.12 6.39
N GLU A 74 2.77 -21.61 7.08
CA GLU A 74 2.81 -22.91 7.76
C GLU A 74 3.00 -24.03 6.73
N GLU A 75 4.19 -24.63 6.68
CA GLU A 75 4.32 -26.04 6.34
C GLU A 75 3.82 -26.85 7.55
N THR A 76 2.84 -27.69 7.28
CA THR A 76 2.19 -28.54 8.28
C THR A 76 3.17 -29.59 8.79
N GLU A 77 3.38 -29.69 10.11
CA GLU A 77 3.69 -30.98 10.73
C GLU A 77 3.33 -31.05 12.22
N GLN A 78 2.76 -32.20 12.57
CA GLN A 78 2.33 -32.61 13.90
C GLN A 78 3.53 -32.86 14.82
N GLY A 79 3.46 -32.47 16.09
CA GLY A 79 4.45 -32.92 17.07
C GLY A 79 4.27 -32.37 18.48
N SER A 80 3.91 -33.27 19.39
CA SER A 80 3.68 -33.06 20.82
C SER A 80 4.90 -32.59 21.63
N GLY A 81 4.69 -31.74 22.63
CA GLY A 81 5.68 -31.51 23.69
C GLY A 81 5.25 -30.43 24.69
N THR A 82 4.83 -30.86 25.88
CA THR A 82 4.45 -30.00 27.01
C THR A 82 5.67 -29.35 27.68
N ALA A 83 5.61 -28.03 27.91
CA ALA A 83 6.35 -27.36 28.98
C ALA A 83 5.54 -26.18 29.53
N ALA A 84 5.34 -26.17 30.85
CA ALA A 84 4.58 -25.16 31.58
C ALA A 84 5.36 -23.84 31.64
N VAL A 85 4.72 -22.73 31.24
CA VAL A 85 5.22 -21.37 31.42
C VAL A 85 4.17 -20.54 32.17
N ALA A 86 4.65 -19.75 33.13
CA ALA A 86 3.86 -18.96 34.06
C ALA A 86 2.86 -18.02 33.36
N LYS A 87 1.63 -18.01 33.88
CA LYS A 87 0.51 -17.19 33.39
C LYS A 87 0.77 -15.70 33.64
N VAL A 88 1.06 -14.97 32.57
CA VAL A 88 0.87 -13.50 32.50
C VAL A 88 -0.64 -13.22 32.41
N PRO A 89 -1.19 -12.18 33.06
CA PRO A 89 -2.62 -11.91 33.00
C PRO A 89 -3.02 -11.62 31.55
N ARG A 90 -3.84 -12.52 30.99
CA ARG A 90 -4.45 -12.35 29.68
C ARG A 90 -5.41 -11.17 29.81
N ILE A 91 -5.05 -10.01 29.24
CA ILE A 91 -6.02 -8.96 28.99
C ILE A 91 -7.07 -9.60 28.08
N GLN A 92 -8.27 -9.84 28.62
CA GLN A 92 -9.40 -10.26 27.82
C GLN A 92 -9.78 -9.07 26.95
N ILE A 93 -9.24 -9.06 25.73
CA ILE A 93 -9.79 -8.27 24.64
C ILE A 93 -11.12 -8.92 24.33
N THR A 94 -12.22 -8.31 24.78
CA THR A 94 -13.55 -8.66 24.28
C THR A 94 -13.55 -8.40 22.78
N PRO A 95 -13.74 -9.41 21.92
CA PRO A 95 -13.82 -9.19 20.48
C PRO A 95 -15.00 -8.26 20.21
N THR A 96 -14.76 -7.14 19.55
CA THR A 96 -15.86 -6.34 19.00
C THR A 96 -16.57 -7.21 17.95
N PRO A 97 -17.91 -7.41 18.02
CA PRO A 97 -18.64 -8.37 17.20
C PRO A 97 -18.52 -8.22 15.67
N LYS A 98 -17.92 -7.12 15.19
CA LYS A 98 -17.71 -6.85 13.77
C LYS A 98 -16.42 -7.46 13.20
N LYS A 99 -15.44 -7.86 14.03
CA LYS A 99 -14.16 -8.36 13.52
C LYS A 99 -14.30 -9.68 12.76
N ASP A 100 -15.20 -10.55 13.21
CA ASP A 100 -15.42 -11.86 12.59
C ASP A 100 -16.01 -11.74 11.17
N LEU A 101 -16.90 -10.75 10.93
CA LEU A 101 -17.53 -10.54 9.61
C LEU A 101 -16.53 -10.07 8.54
N TYR A 102 -15.57 -9.23 8.91
CA TYR A 102 -14.58 -8.68 7.96
C TYR A 102 -13.33 -9.53 7.83
N SER A 103 -13.04 -10.39 8.81
CA SER A 103 -11.91 -11.32 8.76
C SER A 103 -12.01 -12.37 7.64
N THR A 104 -13.22 -12.63 7.12
CA THR A 104 -13.44 -13.59 6.04
C THR A 104 -13.33 -12.97 4.65
N VAL A 105 -13.59 -11.66 4.51
CA VAL A 105 -13.65 -10.99 3.19
C VAL A 105 -12.30 -11.02 2.47
N PHE A 106 -11.21 -10.86 3.22
CA PHE A 106 -9.86 -10.85 2.65
C PHE A 106 -9.09 -12.14 2.91
N LYS A 107 -9.79 -13.23 3.25
CA LYS A 107 -9.16 -14.51 3.63
C LYS A 107 -8.23 -15.06 2.55
N ASN A 108 -8.61 -14.91 1.28
CA ASN A 108 -7.81 -15.32 0.13
C ASN A 108 -7.31 -14.14 -0.71
N THR A 109 -7.06 -12.99 -0.06
CA THR A 109 -6.42 -11.82 -0.66
C THR A 109 -5.01 -11.69 -0.13
N LEU A 110 -4.03 -11.41 -1.00
CA LEU A 110 -2.67 -11.06 -0.59
C LEU A 110 -2.55 -9.54 -0.44
N LEU A 111 -2.27 -9.06 0.77
CA LEU A 111 -1.90 -7.66 1.00
C LEU A 111 -0.40 -7.48 0.70
N VAL A 112 -0.09 -6.72 -0.35
CA VAL A 112 1.27 -6.38 -0.78
C VAL A 112 1.61 -4.97 -0.29
N VAL A 113 2.61 -4.86 0.58
CA VAL A 113 2.97 -3.60 1.23
C VAL A 113 4.36 -3.18 0.80
N ASN A 114 4.47 -1.97 0.27
CA ASN A 114 5.72 -1.35 -0.13
C ASN A 114 6.19 -0.36 0.94
N PHE A 115 7.36 -0.57 1.53
CA PHE A 115 8.06 0.43 2.33
C PHE A 115 8.90 1.31 1.41
N ASN A 116 8.46 2.55 1.15
CA ASN A 116 9.13 3.49 0.25
C ASN A 116 10.55 3.84 0.73
N HIS A 117 10.78 3.77 2.04
CA HIS A 117 12.03 4.09 2.72
C HIS A 117 12.42 2.97 3.69
N PRO A 118 13.71 2.88 4.08
CA PRO A 118 14.19 1.90 5.07
C PRO A 118 13.78 2.25 6.52
N ASP A 119 12.54 2.71 6.73
CA ASP A 119 11.98 3.02 8.04
C ASP A 119 11.02 1.91 8.49
N TYR A 120 11.62 0.86 9.06
CA TYR A 120 10.88 -0.30 9.54
C TYR A 120 10.34 -0.16 10.97
N GLY A 121 10.49 1.02 11.59
CA GLY A 121 10.01 1.25 12.96
C GLY A 121 8.49 1.11 13.09
N ALA A 122 7.75 1.36 11.99
CA ALA A 122 6.30 1.24 11.93
C ALA A 122 5.79 -0.20 11.67
N LEU A 123 6.67 -1.15 11.35
CA LEU A 123 6.31 -2.49 10.87
C LEU A 123 5.35 -3.22 11.83
N GLU A 124 5.65 -3.22 13.13
CA GLU A 124 4.80 -3.88 14.13
C GLU A 124 3.41 -3.25 14.22
N SER A 125 3.34 -1.92 14.13
CA SER A 125 2.06 -1.19 14.17
C SER A 125 1.23 -1.46 12.92
N PHE A 126 1.88 -1.47 11.75
CA PHE A 126 1.25 -1.80 10.48
C PHE A 126 0.65 -3.22 10.52
N LEU A 127 1.45 -4.21 10.92
CA LEU A 127 0.98 -5.59 11.06
C LEU A 127 -0.15 -5.71 12.08
N ALA A 128 -0.09 -4.99 13.19
CA ALA A 128 -1.13 -5.03 14.22
C ALA A 128 -2.50 -4.55 13.71
N ILE A 129 -2.53 -3.58 12.78
CA ILE A 129 -3.75 -3.07 12.15
C ILE A 129 -4.31 -4.10 11.16
N TYR A 130 -3.49 -4.62 10.25
CA TYR A 130 -4.00 -5.37 9.09
C TYR A 130 -4.08 -6.89 9.27
N LYS A 131 -3.26 -7.51 10.13
CA LYS A 131 -3.22 -8.98 10.28
C LYS A 131 -4.53 -9.62 10.73
N GLY A 132 -5.41 -8.83 11.36
CA GLY A 132 -6.73 -9.31 11.77
C GLY A 132 -7.72 -9.46 10.62
N TYR A 133 -7.41 -8.88 9.45
CA TYR A 133 -8.27 -8.87 8.27
C TYR A 133 -7.61 -9.62 7.11
N PHE A 134 -6.30 -9.43 6.93
CA PHE A 134 -5.50 -10.07 5.89
C PHE A 134 -4.61 -11.14 6.54
N PRO A 135 -4.96 -12.44 6.44
CA PRO A 135 -4.08 -13.51 6.92
C PRO A 135 -2.81 -13.64 6.05
N ASN A 136 -2.84 -13.14 4.81
CA ASN A 136 -1.72 -13.18 3.88
C ASN A 136 -1.20 -11.76 3.65
N ILE A 137 0.01 -11.46 4.13
CA ILE A 137 0.64 -10.16 3.98
C ILE A 137 2.07 -10.38 3.48
N LYS A 138 2.45 -9.68 2.41
CA LYS A 138 3.82 -9.64 1.90
C LYS A 138 4.37 -8.22 1.93
N ILE A 139 5.54 -8.05 2.56
CA ILE A 139 6.15 -6.74 2.77
C ILE A 139 7.45 -6.65 1.97
N TYR A 140 7.64 -5.53 1.30
CA TYR A 140 8.79 -5.20 0.47
C TYR A 140 9.43 -3.91 0.94
N GLY A 141 10.74 -3.76 0.79
CA GLY A 141 11.44 -2.51 1.10
C GLY A 141 12.94 -2.52 0.78
N PRO A 142 13.61 -1.37 0.78
CA PRO A 142 15.04 -1.27 0.51
C PRO A 142 15.88 -1.35 1.79
N LYS A 143 17.11 -1.89 1.71
CA LYS A 143 18.10 -1.88 2.82
C LYS A 143 17.54 -2.58 4.08
N VAL A 144 17.00 -3.78 3.89
CA VAL A 144 16.36 -4.54 4.96
C VAL A 144 17.43 -5.03 5.96
N PRO A 145 17.32 -4.66 7.26
CA PRO A 145 18.20 -5.19 8.31
C PRO A 145 18.13 -6.72 8.38
N ASP A 146 19.24 -7.38 8.72
CA ASP A 146 19.31 -8.86 8.72
C ASP A 146 18.21 -9.54 9.55
N HIS A 147 17.85 -8.96 10.69
CA HIS A 147 16.81 -9.50 11.57
C HIS A 147 15.38 -9.37 11.03
N LEU A 148 15.18 -8.66 9.91
CA LEU A 148 13.89 -8.48 9.24
C LEU A 148 13.80 -9.21 7.90
N LYS A 149 14.88 -9.82 7.40
CA LYS A 149 14.91 -10.46 6.08
C LYS A 149 13.92 -11.62 5.91
N ASP A 150 13.51 -12.25 7.02
CA ASP A 150 12.49 -13.30 7.02
C ASP A 150 11.06 -12.74 6.88
N ILE A 151 10.85 -11.45 7.18
CA ILE A 151 9.54 -10.79 7.13
C ILE A 151 9.43 -9.89 5.89
N VAL A 152 10.48 -9.11 5.61
CA VAL A 152 10.52 -8.11 4.56
C VAL A 152 11.43 -8.60 3.43
N THR A 153 10.88 -8.66 2.22
CA THR A 153 11.67 -8.96 1.04
C THR A 153 12.41 -7.72 0.56
N GLU A 154 13.73 -7.81 0.57
CA GLU A 154 14.59 -6.73 0.13
C GLU A 154 14.48 -6.52 -1.38
N ILE A 155 14.06 -5.32 -1.78
CA ILE A 155 14.06 -4.86 -3.16
C ILE A 155 14.67 -3.46 -3.20
N SER A 156 15.57 -3.24 -4.17
CA SER A 156 16.16 -1.94 -4.42
C SER A 156 15.40 -1.21 -5.51
N TYR A 157 14.95 0.01 -5.22
CA TYR A 157 14.42 0.97 -6.18
C TYR A 157 14.79 2.40 -5.74
N ASP A 158 14.80 3.35 -6.68
CA ASP A 158 15.07 4.76 -6.38
C ASP A 158 13.85 5.43 -5.72
N LYS A 159 13.78 5.41 -4.39
CA LYS A 159 12.75 6.13 -3.60
C LYS A 159 11.31 5.86 -4.06
N GLY A 160 10.96 4.59 -4.22
CA GLY A 160 9.65 4.15 -4.67
C GLY A 160 9.39 4.29 -6.17
N TYR A 161 10.28 4.91 -6.97
CA TYR A 161 10.02 5.26 -8.38
C TYR A 161 9.48 4.11 -9.28
N THR A 162 9.85 2.86 -8.98
CA THR A 162 9.35 1.64 -9.65
C THR A 162 8.76 0.63 -8.65
N SER A 163 8.15 1.12 -7.56
CA SER A 163 7.62 0.29 -6.46
C SER A 163 6.53 -0.70 -6.89
N TYR A 164 5.84 -0.46 -8.01
CA TYR A 164 4.92 -1.43 -8.62
C TYR A 164 5.60 -2.76 -9.01
N ARG A 165 6.95 -2.82 -9.02
CA ARG A 165 7.70 -4.08 -9.05
C ARG A 165 7.22 -5.06 -7.97
N ASN A 166 6.84 -4.57 -6.80
CA ASN A 166 6.53 -5.38 -5.65
C ASN A 166 5.25 -6.19 -5.88
N ILE A 167 4.21 -5.60 -6.48
CA ILE A 167 2.99 -6.34 -6.83
C ILE A 167 3.25 -7.35 -7.95
N ALA A 168 4.08 -7.01 -8.95
CA ALA A 168 4.46 -7.95 -10.00
C ALA A 168 5.24 -9.15 -9.43
N ASP A 169 6.23 -8.90 -8.56
CA ASP A 169 6.99 -9.95 -7.87
C ASP A 169 6.10 -10.82 -6.96
N ALA A 170 5.13 -10.20 -6.27
CA ALA A 170 4.20 -10.92 -5.40
C ALA A 170 3.29 -11.86 -6.21
N ILE A 171 2.75 -11.41 -7.34
CA ILE A 171 1.91 -12.22 -8.23
C ILE A 171 2.71 -13.42 -8.78
N ASP A 172 3.97 -13.20 -9.17
CA ASP A 172 4.83 -14.26 -9.73
C ASP A 172 5.20 -15.31 -8.66
N LYS A 173 5.54 -14.87 -7.44
CA LYS A 173 6.00 -15.77 -6.35
C LYS A 173 4.88 -16.44 -5.59
N TYR A 174 3.73 -15.79 -5.50
CA TYR A 174 2.59 -16.24 -4.72
C TYR A 174 1.32 -16.20 -5.58
N PRO A 175 1.22 -17.07 -6.60
CA PRO A 175 0.06 -17.10 -7.48
C PRO A 175 -1.19 -17.61 -6.76
N ASP A 176 -2.33 -17.52 -7.44
CA ASP A 176 -3.60 -18.20 -7.10
C ASP A 176 -4.37 -17.65 -5.88
N TYR A 177 -4.09 -16.42 -5.45
CA TYR A 177 -5.02 -15.64 -4.61
C TYR A 177 -6.22 -15.11 -5.42
N ASP A 178 -7.36 -14.94 -4.74
CA ASP A 178 -8.58 -14.34 -5.30
C ASP A 178 -8.35 -12.86 -5.69
N GLY A 179 -7.41 -12.20 -5.02
CA GLY A 179 -6.92 -10.89 -5.43
C GLY A 179 -5.70 -10.41 -4.66
N TYR A 180 -5.16 -9.29 -5.13
CA TYR A 180 -3.93 -8.67 -4.62
C TYR A 180 -4.24 -7.22 -4.28
N LEU A 181 -4.09 -6.84 -3.01
CA LEU A 181 -4.23 -5.46 -2.56
C LEU A 181 -2.84 -4.87 -2.36
N TYR A 182 -2.41 -3.97 -3.23
CA TYR A 182 -1.14 -3.27 -3.13
C TYR A 182 -1.31 -1.92 -2.43
N THR A 183 -0.37 -1.57 -1.55
CA THR A 183 -0.32 -0.25 -0.90
C THR A 183 1.10 0.11 -0.43
N ASN A 184 1.29 1.35 0.02
CA ASN A 184 2.54 1.87 0.57
C ASN A 184 2.50 2.00 2.11
N ASP A 185 3.66 2.07 2.76
CA ASP A 185 3.81 2.21 4.22
C ASP A 185 3.32 3.55 4.78
N ASP A 186 3.24 4.57 3.93
CA ASP A 186 2.67 5.89 4.21
C ASP A 186 1.16 5.98 3.93
N THR A 187 0.52 4.87 3.53
CA THR A 187 -0.90 4.83 3.18
C THR A 187 -1.70 4.00 4.18
N LEU A 188 -2.81 4.57 4.66
CA LEU A 188 -3.75 3.90 5.55
C LEU A 188 -5.02 3.51 4.80
N LEU A 189 -5.38 2.24 4.90
CA LEU A 189 -6.54 1.66 4.22
C LEU A 189 -7.72 1.54 5.18
N ASN A 190 -8.89 2.01 4.73
CA ASN A 190 -10.16 1.79 5.43
C ASN A 190 -10.69 0.38 5.13
N VAL A 191 -10.19 -0.62 5.84
CA VAL A 191 -10.54 -2.04 5.58
C VAL A 191 -12.05 -2.31 5.61
N TYR A 192 -12.80 -1.55 6.42
CA TYR A 192 -14.25 -1.69 6.51
C TYR A 192 -14.97 -1.24 5.24
N GLN A 193 -14.54 -0.11 4.65
CA GLN A 193 -15.08 0.40 3.39
C GLN A 193 -14.65 -0.51 2.22
N LEU A 194 -13.38 -0.91 2.21
CA LEU A 194 -12.87 -1.83 1.20
C LEU A 194 -13.61 -3.17 1.19
N ALA A 195 -14.07 -3.65 2.35
CA ALA A 195 -14.82 -4.91 2.44
C ALA A 195 -16.22 -4.86 1.83
N GLU A 196 -16.72 -3.67 1.48
CA GLU A 196 -18.02 -3.47 0.81
C GLU A 196 -17.88 -3.41 -0.72
N LEU A 197 -16.64 -3.36 -1.23
CA LEU A 197 -16.35 -3.26 -2.66
C LEU A 197 -16.39 -4.63 -3.35
N ASP A 198 -16.76 -4.60 -4.63
CA ASP A 198 -16.85 -5.78 -5.49
C ASP A 198 -15.44 -6.33 -5.83
N GLN A 199 -15.07 -7.46 -5.22
CA GLN A 199 -13.76 -8.12 -5.40
C GLN A 199 -13.54 -8.72 -6.80
N ASP A 200 -14.54 -8.74 -7.68
CA ASP A 200 -14.35 -9.13 -9.08
C ASP A 200 -13.84 -7.95 -9.96
N LYS A 201 -13.75 -6.75 -9.39
CA LYS A 201 -13.36 -5.50 -10.05
C LYS A 201 -12.02 -4.96 -9.56
N ILE A 202 -11.35 -4.20 -10.41
CA ILE A 202 -10.16 -3.44 -9.99
C ILE A 202 -10.60 -2.31 -9.07
N TRP A 203 -9.97 -2.17 -7.90
CA TRP A 203 -10.20 -1.03 -7.02
C TRP A 203 -9.04 -0.06 -7.15
N LYS A 204 -9.34 1.23 -7.24
CA LYS A 204 -8.30 2.24 -7.38
C LYS A 204 -8.58 3.45 -6.52
N MET A 205 -7.49 4.12 -6.15
CA MET A 205 -7.54 5.54 -5.86
C MET A 205 -7.68 6.28 -7.19
N VAL A 206 -8.74 7.09 -7.32
CA VAL A 206 -9.17 7.69 -8.59
C VAL A 206 -8.03 8.44 -9.28
N PRO A 207 -7.67 8.12 -10.55
CA PRO A 207 -7.12 9.10 -11.46
C PRO A 207 -8.25 9.97 -12.00
N ASP A 208 -8.31 11.22 -11.55
CA ASP A 208 -9.26 12.20 -12.11
C ASP A 208 -8.74 12.86 -13.39
N ARG A 209 -7.50 12.59 -13.80
CA ARG A 209 -6.88 13.31 -14.91
C ARG A 209 -6.05 12.40 -15.80
N VAL A 210 -6.56 12.20 -17.01
CA VAL A 210 -5.72 11.91 -18.17
C VAL A 210 -5.04 13.24 -18.52
N GLU A 211 -3.82 13.43 -18.05
CA GLU A 211 -2.98 14.54 -18.51
C GLU A 211 -2.05 14.00 -19.59
N ASP A 212 -2.22 14.46 -20.82
CA ASP A 212 -1.17 14.28 -21.81
C ASP A 212 0.07 15.05 -21.36
N VAL A 213 1.02 14.35 -20.73
CA VAL A 213 2.28 14.93 -20.27
C VAL A 213 3.20 15.37 -21.43
N HIS A 214 2.86 15.05 -22.68
CA HIS A 214 3.51 15.60 -23.86
C HIS A 214 2.93 16.96 -24.27
N ASP A 215 1.79 17.35 -23.69
CA ASP A 215 1.28 18.72 -23.79
C ASP A 215 2.15 19.64 -22.93
N LEU A 216 3.30 20.04 -23.48
CA LEU A 216 4.26 20.97 -22.87
C LEU A 216 3.66 22.35 -22.58
N THR A 217 2.43 22.64 -23.02
CA THR A 217 1.72 23.87 -22.68
C THR A 217 1.11 23.81 -21.28
N LYS A 218 0.98 22.62 -20.69
CA LYS A 218 0.52 22.41 -19.32
C LYS A 218 1.72 22.32 -18.37
N ALA A 219 1.63 23.01 -17.25
CA ALA A 219 2.60 22.84 -16.18
C ALA A 219 2.57 21.38 -15.70
N PRO A 220 3.71 20.77 -15.37
CA PRO A 220 3.70 19.45 -14.76
C PRO A 220 2.82 19.49 -13.50
N PRO A 221 2.03 18.44 -13.26
CA PRO A 221 1.00 18.44 -12.21
C PRO A 221 1.55 18.78 -10.83
N ASP A 222 2.82 18.45 -10.59
CA ASP A 222 3.50 18.70 -9.33
C ASP A 222 4.96 19.13 -9.54
N SER A 223 5.50 19.84 -8.53
CA SER A 223 6.93 20.22 -8.47
C SER A 223 7.86 19.03 -8.20
N TRP A 224 7.32 17.82 -8.09
CA TRP A 224 8.08 16.61 -7.81
C TRP A 224 9.02 16.25 -8.98
N PRO A 225 10.34 16.07 -8.72
CA PRO A 225 11.34 15.82 -9.76
C PRO A 225 11.05 14.62 -10.65
N HIS A 226 10.33 13.60 -10.15
CA HIS A 226 10.04 12.37 -10.88
C HIS A 226 9.23 12.62 -12.17
N TRP A 227 8.41 13.68 -12.22
CA TRP A 227 7.64 14.06 -13.41
C TRP A 227 8.49 14.51 -14.60
N LYS A 228 9.75 14.87 -14.38
CA LYS A 228 10.68 15.29 -15.45
C LYS A 228 11.25 14.13 -16.25
N ASN A 229 11.13 12.92 -15.73
CA ASN A 229 11.68 11.73 -16.36
C ASN A 229 10.69 10.59 -16.15
N LEU A 230 9.74 10.41 -17.07
CA LEU A 230 8.72 9.36 -16.96
C LEU A 230 9.16 8.03 -17.59
N ARG A 231 10.15 8.08 -18.48
CA ARG A 231 10.70 6.95 -19.25
C ARG A 231 9.68 6.13 -20.05
N THR A 232 8.60 6.78 -20.48
CA THR A 232 7.50 6.14 -21.24
C THR A 232 7.76 6.05 -22.74
N MET A 233 8.59 6.92 -23.32
CA MET A 233 8.83 6.97 -24.77
C MET A 233 9.43 5.66 -25.31
N ASP A 234 10.46 5.14 -24.65
CA ASP A 234 11.13 3.91 -25.08
C ASP A 234 10.18 2.69 -24.95
N MET A 235 9.34 2.68 -23.92
CA MET A 235 8.27 1.70 -23.76
C MET A 235 7.27 1.79 -24.92
N TRP A 236 6.77 2.98 -25.25
CA TRP A 236 5.78 3.15 -26.33
C TRP A 236 6.31 2.76 -27.71
N ASN A 237 7.60 3.02 -27.96
CA ASN A 237 8.29 2.72 -29.21
C ASN A 237 8.64 1.23 -29.36
N ASP A 238 8.70 0.45 -28.27
CA ASP A 238 8.87 -1.00 -28.36
C ASP A 238 7.54 -1.66 -28.77
N PRO A 239 7.49 -2.35 -29.93
CA PRO A 239 6.27 -3.00 -30.41
C PRO A 239 5.81 -4.16 -29.50
N THR A 240 6.68 -4.67 -28.62
CA THR A 240 6.37 -5.77 -27.69
C THR A 240 5.76 -5.29 -26.37
N SER A 241 5.82 -3.98 -26.07
CA SER A 241 5.30 -3.41 -24.82
C SER A 241 3.79 -3.64 -24.66
N PHE A 242 3.04 -3.52 -25.74
CA PHE A 242 1.59 -3.65 -25.76
C PHE A 242 1.10 -4.44 -26.96
N THR A 243 0.06 -5.26 -26.76
CA THR A 243 -0.73 -5.84 -27.85
C THR A 243 -1.59 -4.76 -28.53
N THR A 244 -2.14 -5.06 -29.71
CA THR A 244 -3.09 -4.16 -30.39
C THR A 244 -4.29 -3.84 -29.50
N GLU A 245 -4.89 -4.86 -28.86
CA GLU A 245 -6.04 -4.69 -27.96
C GLU A 245 -5.70 -3.79 -26.76
N GLN A 246 -4.53 -3.97 -26.16
CA GLN A 246 -4.08 -3.13 -25.04
C GLN A 246 -3.93 -1.66 -25.48
N ARG A 247 -3.38 -1.41 -26.68
CA ARG A 247 -3.27 -0.05 -27.24
C ARG A 247 -4.62 0.58 -27.53
N GLU A 248 -5.56 -0.19 -28.10
CA GLU A 248 -6.93 0.27 -28.35
C GLU A 248 -7.66 0.63 -27.05
N ARG A 249 -7.47 -0.18 -26.00
CA ARG A 249 -8.05 0.06 -24.67
C ARG A 249 -7.48 1.32 -24.03
N ILE A 250 -6.16 1.52 -24.11
CA ILE A 250 -5.51 2.75 -23.63
C ILE A 250 -6.01 3.96 -24.41
N ALA A 251 -6.08 3.90 -25.73
CA ALA A 251 -6.55 4.99 -26.58
C ALA A 251 -8.02 5.35 -26.28
N LYS A 252 -8.87 4.33 -26.08
CA LYS A 252 -10.28 4.53 -25.67
C LYS A 252 -10.39 5.22 -24.31
N PHE A 253 -9.56 4.83 -23.34
CA PHE A 253 -9.57 5.44 -22.00
C PHE A 253 -9.02 6.87 -22.02
N SER A 254 -7.92 7.10 -22.71
CA SER A 254 -7.24 8.41 -22.73
C SER A 254 -7.90 9.42 -23.67
N ASN A 255 -8.71 8.95 -24.62
CA ASN A 255 -9.17 9.74 -25.76
C ASN A 255 -8.00 10.39 -26.55
N VAL A 256 -6.84 9.72 -26.56
CA VAL A 256 -5.64 10.11 -27.31
C VAL A 256 -5.29 8.99 -28.28
N GLU A 257 -5.24 9.30 -29.57
CA GLU A 257 -4.74 8.36 -30.57
C GLU A 257 -3.21 8.20 -30.41
N GLY A 258 -2.77 6.99 -30.10
CA GLY A 258 -1.35 6.65 -29.99
C GLY A 258 -0.81 6.63 -28.56
N GLN A 259 0.26 7.38 -28.31
CA GLN A 259 0.99 7.33 -27.03
C GLN A 259 0.27 8.22 -26.01
N ALA A 260 -0.24 7.61 -24.94
CA ALA A 260 -0.88 8.33 -23.85
C ALA A 260 -0.14 8.04 -22.55
N ASN A 261 0.26 9.07 -21.83
CA ASN A 261 0.72 8.90 -20.45
C ASN A 261 -0.46 9.22 -19.55
N VAL A 262 -0.94 8.23 -18.81
CA VAL A 262 -2.05 8.42 -17.88
C VAL A 262 -1.48 8.52 -16.48
N ARG A 263 -1.76 9.63 -15.80
CA ARG A 263 -1.47 9.75 -14.37
C ARG A 263 -2.45 8.86 -13.59
N ALA A 264 -1.90 8.05 -12.70
CA ALA A 264 -2.65 7.29 -11.71
C ALA A 264 -2.00 7.43 -10.34
N PHE A 265 -2.80 7.79 -9.36
CA PHE A 265 -2.40 7.65 -7.97
C PHE A 265 -2.23 6.16 -7.67
N ALA A 266 -1.03 5.77 -7.28
CA ALA A 266 -0.61 4.38 -7.15
C ALA A 266 -0.36 3.99 -5.69
N ASP A 267 -0.85 4.78 -4.74
CA ASP A 267 -0.68 4.53 -3.30
C ASP A 267 -1.55 3.39 -2.77
N GLY A 268 -2.55 3.00 -3.58
CA GLY A 268 -3.27 1.76 -3.37
C GLY A 268 -3.96 1.27 -4.66
N VAL A 269 -3.98 -0.05 -4.85
CA VAL A 269 -4.80 -0.71 -5.86
C VAL A 269 -5.19 -2.12 -5.42
N TYR A 270 -6.43 -2.54 -5.68
CA TYR A 270 -6.81 -3.95 -5.64
C TYR A 270 -6.92 -4.51 -7.05
N VAL A 271 -6.36 -5.70 -7.25
CA VAL A 271 -6.33 -6.40 -8.54
C VAL A 271 -6.96 -7.79 -8.36
N PRO A 272 -8.08 -8.09 -9.04
CA PRO A 272 -8.66 -9.42 -9.05
C PRO A 272 -7.69 -10.48 -9.59
N GLY A 273 -7.69 -11.67 -9.00
CA GLY A 273 -6.81 -12.77 -9.38
C GLY A 273 -6.94 -13.18 -10.85
N ARG A 274 -8.14 -13.00 -11.44
CA ARG A 274 -8.39 -13.30 -12.87
C ARG A 274 -7.57 -12.46 -13.86
N VAL A 275 -7.10 -11.27 -13.48
CA VAL A 275 -6.26 -10.39 -14.35
C VAL A 275 -4.84 -10.20 -13.85
N SER A 276 -4.49 -10.75 -12.68
CA SER A 276 -3.20 -10.50 -12.05
C SER A 276 -2.01 -10.96 -12.89
N LYS A 277 -2.11 -12.12 -13.55
CA LYS A 277 -1.04 -12.67 -14.40
C LYS A 277 -0.73 -11.76 -15.59
N GLU A 278 -1.77 -11.29 -16.29
CA GLU A 278 -1.60 -10.33 -17.39
C GLU A 278 -1.03 -9.00 -16.88
N LEU A 279 -1.49 -8.52 -15.71
CA LEU A 279 -0.96 -7.31 -15.11
C LEU A 279 0.54 -7.44 -14.81
N ALA A 280 0.97 -8.53 -14.19
CA ALA A 280 2.37 -8.78 -13.89
C ALA A 280 3.23 -8.84 -15.16
N GLU A 281 2.73 -9.41 -16.25
CA GLU A 281 3.39 -9.40 -17.56
C GLU A 281 3.59 -7.99 -18.11
N VAL A 282 2.55 -7.15 -18.08
CA VAL A 282 2.63 -5.76 -18.55
C VAL A 282 3.58 -4.93 -17.68
N LEU A 283 3.45 -5.03 -16.35
CA LEU A 283 4.34 -4.32 -15.42
C LEU A 283 5.81 -4.70 -15.62
N ARG A 284 6.13 -5.98 -15.90
CA ARG A 284 7.51 -6.41 -16.18
C ARG A 284 8.09 -5.76 -17.43
N LYS A 285 7.28 -5.57 -18.48
CA LYS A 285 7.71 -4.83 -19.67
C LYS A 285 8.01 -3.38 -19.33
N PHE A 286 7.26 -2.75 -18.43
CA PHE A 286 7.49 -1.36 -18.03
C PHE A 286 8.73 -1.24 -17.14
N LEU A 287 9.00 -2.23 -16.29
CA LEU A 287 10.23 -2.28 -15.49
C LEU A 287 11.50 -2.32 -16.34
N LYS A 288 11.47 -2.90 -17.56
CA LYS A 288 12.59 -2.87 -18.51
C LYS A 288 13.00 -1.44 -18.87
N TYR A 289 12.05 -0.51 -18.88
CA TYR A 289 12.25 0.90 -19.19
C TYR A 289 12.31 1.79 -17.94
N GLU A 290 12.13 1.20 -16.76
CA GLU A 290 12.01 1.92 -15.50
C GLU A 290 10.92 3.01 -15.57
N VAL A 291 9.73 2.70 -16.12
CA VAL A 291 8.63 3.67 -16.19
C VAL A 291 8.24 4.12 -14.78
N PHE A 292 8.03 5.43 -14.58
CA PHE A 292 7.63 5.98 -13.29
C PHE A 292 6.31 5.40 -12.79
N LEU A 293 6.23 5.06 -11.49
CA LEU A 293 5.08 4.38 -10.87
C LEU A 293 3.72 5.02 -11.14
N GLU A 294 3.60 6.35 -11.06
CA GLU A 294 2.32 7.05 -11.25
C GLU A 294 1.85 7.03 -12.70
N VAL A 295 2.66 6.51 -13.62
CA VAL A 295 2.27 6.26 -15.01
C VAL A 295 2.21 4.77 -15.29
N GLY A 296 3.25 4.04 -14.88
CA GLY A 296 3.42 2.62 -15.15
C GLY A 296 2.28 1.76 -14.57
N LEU A 297 1.93 1.96 -13.30
CA LEU A 297 0.86 1.15 -12.69
C LEU A 297 -0.50 1.48 -13.32
N GLY A 298 -0.81 2.76 -13.51
CA GLY A 298 -2.05 3.21 -14.12
C GLY A 298 -2.25 2.67 -15.54
N LEU A 299 -1.25 2.85 -16.40
CA LEU A 299 -1.28 2.34 -17.77
C LEU A 299 -1.39 0.82 -17.82
N ALA A 300 -0.71 0.11 -16.92
CA ALA A 300 -0.78 -1.35 -16.89
C ALA A 300 -2.18 -1.84 -16.51
N LEU A 301 -2.84 -1.20 -15.54
CA LEU A 301 -4.22 -1.52 -15.16
C LEU A 301 -5.17 -1.29 -16.35
N ILE A 302 -5.06 -0.14 -17.02
CA ILE A 302 -5.88 0.18 -18.20
C ILE A 302 -5.63 -0.82 -19.32
N ALA A 303 -4.37 -1.24 -19.50
CA ALA A 303 -4.01 -2.21 -20.52
C ALA A 303 -4.72 -3.54 -20.29
N VAL A 304 -4.85 -4.01 -19.04
CA VAL A 304 -5.36 -5.36 -18.74
C VAL A 304 -6.87 -5.45 -18.47
N GLU A 305 -7.53 -4.33 -18.15
CA GLU A 305 -8.95 -4.35 -17.80
C GLU A 305 -9.70 -3.10 -18.26
N PRO A 306 -10.85 -3.23 -18.96
CA PRO A 306 -11.74 -2.11 -19.26
C PRO A 306 -12.29 -1.43 -18.00
N THR A 307 -12.42 -0.10 -18.04
CA THR A 307 -12.76 0.69 -16.84
C THR A 307 -14.18 0.52 -16.32
N GLU A 308 -15.09 -0.07 -17.11
CA GLU A 308 -16.40 -0.53 -16.65
C GLU A 308 -16.31 -1.61 -15.56
N ASN A 309 -15.19 -2.33 -15.48
CA ASN A 309 -14.91 -3.36 -14.47
C ASN A 309 -14.08 -2.82 -13.30
N TRP A 310 -14.13 -1.51 -13.07
CA TRP A 310 -13.39 -0.85 -12.00
C TRP A 310 -14.37 -0.23 -11.00
N VAL A 311 -13.91 -0.05 -9.76
CA VAL A 311 -14.61 0.71 -8.71
C VAL A 311 -13.66 1.70 -8.05
N SER A 312 -14.17 2.89 -7.76
CA SER A 312 -13.50 3.89 -6.94
C SER A 312 -13.84 3.66 -5.48
N TRP A 313 -12.84 3.69 -4.60
CA TRP A 313 -13.08 3.60 -3.16
C TRP A 313 -13.39 4.94 -2.47
N ASN A 314 -13.51 6.04 -3.23
CA ASN A 314 -13.98 7.34 -2.72
C ASN A 314 -15.48 7.60 -3.03
N GLU A 315 -16.20 6.63 -3.62
CA GLU A 315 -17.59 6.80 -4.06
C GLU A 315 -18.64 6.14 -3.14
N THR A 316 -18.26 5.77 -1.91
CA THR A 316 -19.15 5.15 -0.91
C THR A 316 -19.01 5.74 0.47
#